data_AF-C0QMS0-F1
#
_entry.id   AF-C0QMS0-F1
#
_cell.length_a   1.000
_cell.length_b   1.000
_cell.length_c   1.000
_cell.angle_alpha   90.00
_cell.angle_beta   90.00
_cell.angle_gamma   90.00
#
_symmetry.space_group_name_H-M   'P 1'
#
loop_
_entity.id
_entity.type
_entity.pdbx_description
1 polymer ?
#
loop_
_entity_poly.entity_id
_entity_poly.type
_entity_poly.pdbx_seq_one_letter_code
_entity_poly.pdbx_strand_id
1 'polypeptide(L)'
;MDRKLKHLEFIQGVINRLSTNSFLLKGWSVVLVSALFALSANNSNVKFIFLAYFPAIAFWALDGYFLSLERAYRKLYEKVRILEAENIDFSMDTREAHSGFIEWSSAFISKTLIVFHGALITAVIIVMLIQI
;
A
#
# COMPACT_ATOMS: atom_id res chain seq x y z
N MET A 1 6.00 -19.43 27.47
CA MET A 1 6.25 -19.55 26.02
C MET A 1 5.00 -19.19 25.21
N ASP A 2 3.83 -19.67 25.62
CA ASP A 2 2.55 -19.48 24.90
C ASP A 2 2.15 -18.02 24.68
N ARG A 3 2.31 -17.14 25.68
CA ARG A 3 1.99 -15.70 25.55
C ARG A 3 2.76 -15.05 24.40
N LYS A 4 4.07 -15.33 24.31
CA LYS A 4 4.95 -14.80 23.27
C LYS A 4 4.52 -15.27 21.88
N LEU A 5 4.31 -16.58 21.73
CA LEU A 5 3.85 -17.16 20.46
C LEU A 5 2.51 -16.56 20.03
N LYS A 6 1.58 -16.38 20.98
CA LYS A 6 0.27 -15.80 20.71
C LYS A 6 0.34 -14.32 20.31
N HIS A 7 1.20 -13.54 20.96
CA HIS A 7 1.40 -12.13 20.59
C HIS A 7 2.01 -11.98 19.20
N LEU A 8 3.03 -12.79 18.88
CA LEU A 8 3.61 -12.85 17.54
C LEU A 8 2.57 -13.25 16.48
N GLU A 9 1.69 -14.21 16.79
CA GLU A 9 0.58 -14.60 15.90
C GLU A 9 -0.39 -13.44 15.64
N PHE A 10 -0.76 -12.66 16.66
CA PHE A 10 -1.61 -11.48 16.49
C PHE A 10 -0.95 -10.42 15.61
N ILE A 11 0.33 -10.14 15.82
CA ILE A 11 1.09 -9.19 15.00
C ILE A 11 1.17 -9.68 13.54
N GLN A 12 1.48 -10.96 13.33
CA GLN A 12 1.51 -11.57 12.01
C GLN A 12 0.14 -11.51 11.31
N GLY A 13 -0.95 -11.72 12.06
CA GLY A 13 -2.31 -11.57 11.54
C GLY A 13 -2.58 -10.16 11.01
N VAL A 14 -2.11 -9.12 11.70
CA VAL A 14 -2.21 -7.75 11.20
C VAL A 14 -1.35 -7.52 9.95
N ILE A 15 -0.10 -8.01 9.94
CA ILE A 15 0.79 -7.92 8.77
C ILE A 15 0.14 -8.56 7.54
N ASN A 16 -0.44 -9.75 7.69
CA ASN A 16 -1.13 -10.44 6.60
C ASN A 16 -2.30 -9.61 6.05
N ARG A 17 -3.13 -9.03 6.93
CA ARG A 17 -4.25 -8.16 6.52
C ARG A 17 -3.78 -6.92 5.77
N LEU A 18 -2.68 -6.29 6.21
CA LEU A 18 -2.11 -5.12 5.54
C LEU A 18 -1.57 -5.47 4.15
N SER A 19 -0.86 -6.60 4.04
CA SER A 19 -0.39 -7.14 2.75
C SER A 19 -1.55 -7.44 1.80
N THR A 20 -2.62 -8.07 2.29
CA THR A 20 -3.84 -8.31 1.49
C THR A 20 -4.48 -7.01 1.02
N ASN A 21 -4.63 -6.01 1.88
CA ASN A 21 -5.19 -4.71 1.49
C ASN A 21 -4.31 -4.00 0.45
N SER A 22 -2.98 -4.03 0.62
CA SER A 22 -2.02 -3.51 -0.35
C SER A 22 -2.16 -4.20 -1.73
N PHE A 23 -2.32 -5.52 -1.75
CA PHE A 23 -2.56 -6.27 -2.98
C PHE A 23 -3.91 -5.91 -3.65
N LEU A 24 -4.98 -5.80 -2.85
CA LEU A 24 -6.30 -5.41 -3.36
C LEU A 24 -6.28 -4.02 -3.99
N LEU A 25 -5.59 -3.05 -3.39
CA LEU A 25 -5.45 -1.70 -3.97
C LEU A 25 -4.77 -1.73 -5.33
N LYS A 26 -3.71 -2.53 -5.49
CA LYS A 26 -3.03 -2.71 -6.79
C LYS A 26 -4.01 -3.26 -7.83
N GLY A 27 -4.81 -4.26 -7.47
CA GLY A 27 -5.86 -4.81 -8.33
C GLY A 27 -6.91 -3.75 -8.74
N TRP A 28 -7.45 -3.02 -7.77
CA TRP A 28 -8.42 -1.94 -8.04
C TRP A 28 -7.85 -0.80 -8.87
N SER A 29 -6.55 -0.52 -8.73
CA SER A 29 -5.85 0.47 -9.55
C SER A 29 -5.88 0.10 -11.02
N VAL A 30 -5.55 -1.15 -11.35
CA VAL A 30 -5.62 -1.66 -12.73
C VAL A 30 -7.05 -1.62 -13.24
N VAL A 31 -8.02 -2.11 -12.47
CA VAL A 31 -9.43 -2.16 -12.88
C VAL A 31 -9.98 -0.77 -13.21
N LEU A 32 -9.82 0.22 -12.31
CA LEU A 32 -10.37 1.56 -12.54
C LEU A 32 -9.65 2.29 -13.67
N VAL A 33 -8.32 2.18 -13.77
CA VAL A 33 -7.56 2.80 -14.86
C VAL A 33 -7.97 2.19 -16.20
N SER A 34 -8.07 0.86 -16.30
CA SER A 34 -8.52 0.19 -17.53
C SER A 34 -9.95 0.55 -17.90
N ALA A 35 -10.86 0.67 -16.94
CA ALA A 35 -12.24 1.09 -17.20
C ALA A 35 -12.30 2.53 -17.75
N LEU A 36 -11.47 3.44 -17.24
CA LEU A 36 -11.37 4.82 -17.71
C LEU A 36 -10.71 4.90 -19.10
N PHE A 37 -9.73 4.05 -19.40
CA PHE A 37 -9.19 3.92 -20.75
C PHE A 37 -10.25 3.46 -21.74
N ALA A 38 -11.00 2.41 -21.41
CA ALA A 38 -12.09 1.93 -22.25
C ALA A 38 -13.15 3.01 -22.49
N LEU A 39 -13.47 3.80 -21.45
CA LEU A 39 -14.39 4.93 -21.57
C LEU A 39 -13.82 6.01 -22.49
N SER A 40 -12.51 6.28 -22.47
CA SER A 40 -11.84 7.30 -23.31
C SER A 40 -11.75 6.96 -24.81
N ALA A 41 -11.92 5.69 -25.20
CA ALA A 41 -11.67 5.24 -26.57
C ALA A 41 -12.83 5.46 -27.57
N ASN A 42 -14.07 5.68 -27.10
CA ASN A 42 -15.29 5.60 -27.94
C ASN A 42 -15.86 6.98 -28.39
N ASN A 43 -15.07 7.84 -29.05
CA ASN A 43 -15.45 9.24 -29.37
C ASN A 43 -15.86 10.06 -28.13
N SER A 44 -15.49 9.57 -26.95
CA SER A 44 -15.73 10.27 -25.71
C SER A 44 -14.72 11.40 -25.58
N ASN A 45 -15.08 12.38 -24.76
CA ASN A 45 -14.23 13.53 -24.50
C ASN A 45 -12.85 13.04 -24.00
N VAL A 46 -11.78 13.23 -24.78
CA VAL A 46 -10.40 12.83 -24.44
C VAL A 46 -10.01 13.28 -23.03
N LYS A 47 -10.68 14.31 -22.50
CA LYS A 47 -10.59 14.74 -21.09
C LYS A 47 -10.85 13.63 -20.05
N PHE A 48 -11.55 12.55 -20.39
CA PHE A 48 -11.77 11.43 -19.48
C PHE A 48 -10.47 10.70 -19.10
N ILE A 49 -9.42 10.78 -19.92
CA ILE A 49 -8.13 10.19 -19.55
C ILE A 49 -7.49 10.89 -18.35
N PHE A 50 -7.75 12.19 -18.15
CA PHE A 50 -7.28 12.90 -16.97
C PHE A 50 -7.91 12.34 -15.69
N LEU A 51 -9.10 11.75 -15.78
CA LEU A 51 -9.75 11.11 -14.64
C LEU A 51 -8.99 9.86 -14.19
N ALA A 52 -8.20 9.21 -15.06
CA ALA A 52 -7.42 8.01 -14.71
C ALA A 52 -6.25 8.30 -13.78
N TYR A 53 -5.73 9.53 -13.75
CA TYR A 53 -4.71 9.93 -12.78
C TYR A 53 -5.24 9.92 -11.34
N PHE A 54 -6.53 10.21 -11.14
CA PHE A 54 -7.11 10.27 -9.81
C PHE A 54 -7.02 8.92 -9.06
N PRO A 55 -7.58 7.80 -9.55
CA PRO A 55 -7.45 6.51 -8.87
C PRO A 55 -6.00 6.03 -8.85
N ALA A 56 -5.19 6.30 -9.90
CA ALA A 56 -3.80 5.88 -9.93
C ALA A 56 -2.96 6.51 -8.80
N ILE A 57 -3.08 7.83 -8.58
CA ILE A 57 -2.36 8.54 -7.52
C ILE A 57 -2.96 8.22 -6.15
N ALA A 58 -4.29 8.21 -6.03
CA ALA A 58 -4.97 7.94 -4.76
C ALA A 58 -4.64 6.55 -4.22
N PHE A 59 -4.66 5.52 -5.08
CA PHE A 59 -4.31 4.17 -4.65
C PHE A 59 -2.82 3.99 -4.41
N TRP A 60 -1.94 4.70 -5.11
CA TRP A 60 -0.52 4.72 -4.76
C TRP A 60 -0.31 5.29 -3.34
N ALA A 61 -0.99 6.40 -3.02
CA ALA A 61 -0.90 7.00 -1.69
C ALA A 61 -1.40 6.05 -0.58
N LEU A 62 -2.53 5.39 -0.80
CA LEU A 62 -3.08 4.41 0.13
C LEU A 62 -2.21 3.16 0.25
N ASP A 63 -1.64 2.68 -0.85
CA ASP A 63 -0.74 1.53 -0.84
C ASP A 63 0.56 1.84 -0.05
N GLY A 64 1.08 3.07 -0.20
CA GLY A 64 2.15 3.61 0.64
C GLY A 64 1.81 3.60 2.13
N TYR A 65 0.56 3.92 2.48
CA TYR A 65 0.07 3.88 3.86
C TYR A 65 -0.04 2.47 4.42
N PHE A 66 -0.58 1.52 3.65
CA PHE A 66 -0.60 0.13 4.11
C PHE A 66 0.80 -0.44 4.30
N LEU A 67 1.73 -0.12 3.40
CA LEU A 67 3.13 -0.54 3.50
C LEU A 67 3.86 0.13 4.69
N SER A 68 3.58 1.40 5.00
CA SER A 68 4.18 2.07 6.16
C SER A 68 3.72 1.47 7.48
N LEU A 69 2.42 1.16 7.59
CA LEU A 69 1.88 0.44 8.74
C LEU A 69 2.47 -0.98 8.83
N GLU A 70 2.58 -1.69 7.71
CA GLU A 70 3.14 -3.04 7.69
C GLU A 70 4.59 -3.04 8.20
N ARG A 71 5.40 -2.07 7.77
CA ARG A 71 6.77 -1.87 8.29
C ARG A 71 6.78 -1.61 9.80
N ALA A 72 5.84 -0.83 10.32
CA ALA A 72 5.72 -0.57 11.75
C ALA A 72 5.36 -1.84 12.54
N TYR A 73 4.44 -2.66 12.02
CA TYR A 73 4.11 -3.95 12.64
C TYR A 73 5.25 -4.98 12.53
N ARG A 74 6.03 -4.97 11.45
CA ARG A 74 7.27 -5.78 11.34
C ARG A 74 8.29 -5.37 12.42
N LYS A 75 8.48 -4.08 12.66
CA LYS A 75 9.34 -3.59 13.76
C LYS A 75 8.80 -4.02 15.13
N LEU A 76 7.48 -3.97 15.35
CA LEU A 76 6.86 -4.47 16.58
C LEU A 76 7.08 -5.98 16.76
N TYR A 77 6.95 -6.76 15.68
CA TYR A 77 7.25 -8.20 15.68
C TYR A 77 8.70 -8.46 16.12
N GLU A 78 9.66 -7.74 15.55
CA GLU A 78 11.08 -7.82 15.94
C GLU A 78 11.32 -7.43 17.40
N LYS A 79 10.61 -6.42 17.92
CA LYS A 79 10.67 -6.03 19.34
C LYS A 79 10.16 -7.16 20.23
N VAL A 80 9.00 -7.74 19.91
CA VAL A 80 8.36 -8.78 20.73
C VAL A 80 9.13 -10.11 20.69
N ARG A 81 9.76 -10.46 19.55
CA ARG A 81 10.47 -11.74 19.42
C ARG A 81 11.68 -11.88 20.34
N ILE A 82 12.26 -10.77 20.81
CA ILE A 82 13.42 -10.78 21.72
C ILE A 82 13.03 -10.63 23.19
N LEU A 83 11.77 -10.35 23.50
CA LEU A 83 11.30 -10.26 24.88
C LEU A 83 11.21 -11.64 25.54
N GLU A 84 11.47 -11.66 26.84
CA GLU A 84 11.19 -12.81 27.70
C GLU A 84 9.68 -13.03 27.85
N ALA A 85 9.27 -14.29 28.00
CA ALA A 85 7.85 -14.66 27.97
C ALA A 85 7.00 -14.01 29.09
N GLU A 86 7.64 -13.64 30.21
CA GLU A 86 7.01 -12.96 31.34
C GLU A 86 6.68 -11.49 31.04
N ASN A 87 7.45 -10.85 30.15
CA ASN A 87 7.34 -9.44 29.80
C ASN A 87 6.38 -9.17 28.62
N ILE A 88 5.68 -10.19 28.13
CA ILE A 88 4.75 -10.07 27.00
C ILE A 88 3.45 -9.42 27.46
N ASP A 89 3.22 -8.16 27.10
CA ASP A 89 2.07 -7.36 27.50
C ASP A 89 0.89 -7.37 26.50
N PHE A 90 1.05 -8.02 25.34
CA PHE A 90 0.08 -8.04 24.23
C PHE A 90 -0.23 -6.66 23.64
N SER A 91 0.62 -5.65 23.86
CA SER A 91 0.45 -4.34 23.25
C SER A 91 0.54 -4.40 21.74
N MET A 92 -0.40 -3.75 21.05
CA MET A 92 -0.44 -3.61 19.59
C MET A 92 -0.07 -2.19 19.13
N ASP A 93 0.52 -1.41 20.04
CA ASP A 93 0.93 -0.04 19.78
C ASP A 93 2.21 0.00 18.92
N THR A 94 2.12 0.70 17.80
CA THR A 94 3.22 0.88 16.85
C THR A 94 3.72 2.33 16.80
N ARG A 95 3.25 3.23 17.67
CA ARG A 95 3.63 4.65 17.67
C ARG A 95 5.13 4.86 17.81
N GLU A 96 5.82 4.07 18.62
CA GLU A 96 7.28 4.09 18.74
C GLU A 96 7.99 3.67 17.43
N ALA A 97 7.33 2.88 16.60
CA ALA A 97 7.88 2.31 15.36
C ALA A 97 7.46 3.09 14.10
N HIS A 98 6.52 4.03 14.22
CA HIS A 98 5.88 4.77 13.14
C HIS A 98 5.97 6.28 13.37
N SER A 99 6.97 6.94 12.78
CA SER A 99 7.14 8.41 12.79
C SER A 99 6.20 9.17 11.83
N GLY A 100 5.10 8.54 11.40
CA GLY A 100 4.03 9.19 10.66
C GLY A 100 4.38 9.45 9.19
N PHE A 101 4.52 10.72 8.83
CA PHE A 101 4.69 11.14 7.44
C PHE A 101 5.99 10.63 6.80
N ILE A 102 7.08 10.50 7.58
CA ILE A 102 8.38 10.07 7.06
C ILE A 102 8.34 8.61 6.60
N GLU A 103 7.80 7.69 7.41
CA GLU A 103 7.65 6.28 7.02
C GLU A 103 6.66 6.12 5.87
N TRP A 104 5.57 6.89 5.88
CA TRP A 104 4.62 6.91 4.77
C TRP A 104 5.31 7.33 3.47
N SER A 105 6.06 8.45 3.48
CA SER A 105 6.78 8.94 2.31
C SER A 105 7.82 7.93 1.83
N SER A 106 8.60 7.34 2.73
CA SER A 106 9.56 6.28 2.43
C SER A 106 8.91 5.01 1.85
N ALA A 107 7.69 4.69 2.26
CA ALA A 107 6.93 3.58 1.71
C ALA A 107 6.36 3.92 0.33
N PHE A 108 5.80 5.12 0.17
CA PHE A 108 5.27 5.66 -1.08
C PHE A 108 6.31 5.62 -2.20
N ILE A 109 7.54 6.04 -1.93
CA ILE A 109 8.67 6.01 -2.89
C ILE A 109 9.46 4.70 -2.87
N SER A 110 8.94 3.63 -2.26
CA SER A 110 9.65 2.36 -2.23
C SER A 110 9.77 1.75 -3.63
N LYS A 111 10.84 0.99 -3.88
CA LYS A 111 11.09 0.34 -5.18
C LYS A 111 9.88 -0.48 -5.66
N THR A 112 9.22 -1.21 -4.76
CA THR A 112 8.06 -2.03 -5.09
C THR A 112 6.85 -1.21 -5.54
N LEU A 113 6.59 -0.07 -4.87
CA LEU A 113 5.46 0.79 -5.22
C LEU A 113 5.76 1.67 -6.44
N ILE A 114 6.99 2.19 -6.57
CA ILE A 114 7.42 2.93 -7.76
C ILE A 114 7.31 2.06 -9.01
N VAL A 115 7.79 0.81 -8.97
CA VAL A 115 7.72 -0.06 -10.15
C VAL A 115 6.27 -0.31 -10.56
N PHE A 116 5.38 -0.62 -9.61
CA PHE A 116 3.98 -0.91 -9.92
C PHE A 116 3.19 0.33 -10.33
N HIS A 117 3.10 1.32 -9.45
CA HIS A 117 2.28 2.52 -9.68
C HIS A 117 2.92 3.45 -10.70
N GLY A 118 4.25 3.50 -10.76
CA GLY A 118 4.96 4.23 -11.82
C GLY A 118 4.73 3.63 -13.20
N ALA A 119 4.68 2.29 -13.34
CA ALA A 119 4.29 1.67 -14.60
C ALA A 119 2.83 1.99 -14.97
N LEU A 120 1.92 1.99 -13.99
CA LEU A 120 0.51 2.34 -14.20
C LEU A 120 0.35 3.80 -14.66
N ILE A 121 1.01 4.74 -13.99
CA ILE A 121 1.03 6.16 -14.37
C ILE A 121 1.67 6.35 -15.76
N THR A 122 2.76 5.63 -16.05
CA THR A 122 3.39 5.65 -17.37
C THR A 122 2.43 5.16 -18.45
N ALA A 123 1.62 4.12 -18.18
CA ALA A 123 0.59 3.67 -19.10
C ALA A 123 -0.47 4.75 -19.36
N VAL A 124 -0.91 5.48 -18.32
CA VAL A 124 -1.84 6.63 -18.48
C VAL A 124 -1.23 7.70 -19.38
N ILE A 125 0.05 8.03 -19.20
CA ILE A 125 0.76 9.01 -20.03
C ILE A 125 0.84 8.55 -21.49
N ILE A 126 1.20 7.28 -21.73
CA ILE A 126 1.30 6.73 -23.09
C ILE A 126 -0.05 6.80 -23.81
N VAL A 127 -1.13 6.35 -23.17
CA VAL A 127 -2.47 6.39 -23.78
C VAL A 127 -2.90 7.83 -24.04
N MET A 128 -2.60 8.76 -23.12
CA MET A 128 -2.87 10.19 -23.31
C MET A 128 -2.14 10.76 -24.53
N LEU A 129 -0.85 10.42 -24.72
CA LEU A 129 -0.08 10.88 -25.88
C LEU A 129 -0.56 10.29 -27.21
N ILE A 130 -1.17 9.09 -27.19
CA ILE A 130 -1.76 8.47 -28.39
C ILE A 130 -3.09 9.12 -28.78
N GLN A 131 -3.82 9.67 -27.80
CA GLN A 131 -5.15 10.27 -28.00
C GLN A 131 -5.15 11.78 -28.28
N ILE A 132 -3.99 12.44 -28.09
CA ILE A 132 -3.77 13.85 -28.48
C ILE A 132 -3.46 13.92 -29.97
#